data_AF-A0A087UXI2-F1
#
_entry.id   AF-A0A087UXI2-F1
#
_cell.length_a   1.000
_cell.length_b   1.000
_cell.length_c   1.000
_cell.angle_alpha   90.00
_cell.angle_beta   90.00
_cell.angle_gamma   90.00
#
_symmetry.space_group_name_H-M   'P 1'
#
loop_
_entity.id
_entity.type
_entity.pdbx_description
1 polymer ?
#
loop_
_entity_poly.entity_id
_entity_poly.type
_entity_poly.pdbx_seq_one_letter_code
_entity_poly.pdbx_strand_id
1 'polypeptide(L)'
;MFSVSIRDCTGFATGESKEKSLKTNFAQTEILQNDEKNCQVPQRESVQVQTDTKEKKGDIFVEFDVDNLSNFLSRVTPLVCSVLEKNAKSQAFHQYNLLSDKDDSTISCKYLLEKSLPSDFCCNFVSWNSVGTAVAAA
;
A
#
# COMPACT_ATOMS: atom_id res chain seq x y z
N MET A 1 82.35 45.88 -54.06
CA MET A 1 82.24 44.49 -54.59
C MET A 1 83.61 43.87 -54.39
N PHE A 2 83.82 42.81 -53.61
CA PHE A 2 83.06 41.58 -53.46
C PHE A 2 83.03 41.08 -51.99
N SER A 3 82.02 40.27 -51.68
CA SER A 3 81.77 39.63 -50.38
C SER A 3 82.29 38.19 -50.35
N VAL A 4 82.70 37.73 -49.17
CA VAL A 4 82.81 36.29 -48.83
C VAL A 4 82.25 36.10 -47.42
N SER A 5 81.32 35.17 -47.27
CA SER A 5 80.66 34.82 -46.01
C SER A 5 80.99 33.37 -45.68
N ILE A 6 81.49 33.13 -44.47
CA ILE A 6 81.76 31.80 -43.93
C ILE A 6 80.95 31.68 -42.63
N ARG A 7 80.23 30.56 -42.49
CA ARG A 7 79.27 30.28 -41.41
C ARG A 7 79.98 29.84 -40.14
N ASP A 8 79.56 30.40 -39.01
CA ASP A 8 79.92 29.93 -37.68
C ASP A 8 78.82 29.03 -37.10
N CYS A 9 79.24 27.90 -36.52
CA CYS A 9 78.44 27.07 -35.61
C CYS A 9 79.21 27.00 -34.29
N THR A 10 78.65 27.54 -33.21
CA THR A 10 79.21 27.39 -31.85
C THR A 10 78.11 27.18 -30.83
N GLY A 11 78.31 26.14 -30.00
CA GLY A 11 77.37 25.63 -29.01
C GLY A 11 77.45 26.32 -27.64
N PHE A 12 76.56 25.88 -26.75
CA PHE A 12 76.32 26.43 -25.41
C PHE A 12 77.06 25.68 -24.29
N ALA A 13 77.46 26.38 -23.22
CA ALA A 13 77.14 26.04 -21.82
C ALA A 13 77.58 27.13 -20.80
N THR A 14 76.79 27.20 -19.72
CA THR A 14 76.72 28.04 -18.49
C THR A 14 77.93 27.93 -17.53
N GLY A 15 78.27 28.81 -16.57
CA GLY A 15 77.73 30.03 -15.92
C GLY A 15 78.60 30.35 -14.66
N GLU A 16 78.37 31.42 -13.88
CA GLU A 16 78.83 31.53 -12.46
C GLU A 16 78.12 32.63 -11.62
N SER A 17 78.33 32.60 -10.29
CA SER A 17 77.30 32.57 -9.23
C SER A 17 77.19 33.84 -8.35
N LYS A 18 76.04 34.06 -7.67
CA LYS A 18 75.84 35.05 -6.58
C LYS A 18 75.29 34.36 -5.33
N GLU A 19 76.02 34.45 -4.21
CA GLU A 19 75.58 33.94 -2.91
C GLU A 19 74.57 34.89 -2.23
N LYS A 20 73.48 34.31 -1.69
CA LYS A 20 72.58 34.94 -0.71
C LYS A 20 72.42 33.96 0.45
N SER A 21 72.76 34.36 1.66
CA SER A 21 72.47 33.55 2.85
C SER A 21 71.05 33.82 3.34
N LEU A 22 70.17 32.83 3.14
CA LEU A 22 68.80 32.83 3.65
C LEU A 22 68.77 31.95 4.91
N LYS A 23 68.52 32.55 6.08
CA LYS A 23 68.22 31.78 7.29
C LYS A 23 66.83 31.18 7.16
N THR A 24 66.74 29.86 7.16
CA THR A 24 65.50 29.10 7.07
C THR A 24 65.05 28.73 8.47
N ASN A 25 63.93 29.30 8.92
CA ASN A 25 63.25 28.87 10.14
C ASN A 25 62.04 28.04 9.73
N PHE A 26 61.87 26.87 10.35
CA PHE A 26 60.69 26.03 10.16
C PHE A 26 59.92 25.98 11.47
N ALA A 27 58.64 26.29 11.39
CA ALA A 27 57.68 26.02 12.46
C ALA A 27 56.56 25.20 11.84
N GLN A 28 56.21 24.09 12.48
CA GLN A 28 55.16 23.20 12.03
C GLN A 28 54.07 23.15 13.11
N THR A 29 52.81 23.28 12.70
CA THR A 29 51.66 23.17 13.60
C THR A 29 51.35 21.71 13.92
N GLU A 30 50.79 21.47 15.10
CA GLU A 30 50.39 20.15 15.54
C GLU A 30 49.25 19.59 14.66
N ILE A 31 49.18 18.25 14.58
CA ILE A 31 48.21 17.53 13.77
C ILE A 31 46.87 17.51 14.54
N LEU A 32 45.80 17.95 13.88
CA LEU A 32 44.45 17.91 14.45
C LEU A 32 43.94 16.47 14.54
N GLN A 33 43.47 16.07 15.71
CA GLN A 33 42.78 14.80 15.91
C GLN A 33 41.29 15.00 15.66
N ASN A 34 40.74 14.21 14.72
CA ASN A 34 39.32 14.20 14.41
C ASN A 34 38.70 12.92 14.96
N ASP A 35 37.68 13.07 15.81
CA ASP A 35 36.86 11.96 16.28
C ASP A 35 35.54 11.92 15.51
N GLU A 36 35.29 10.81 14.84
CA GLU A 36 34.00 10.56 14.17
C GLU A 36 32.95 10.14 15.20
N LYS A 37 31.89 10.94 15.32
CA LYS A 37 30.74 10.63 16.18
C LYS A 37 29.54 10.31 15.32
N ASN A 38 29.03 9.09 15.47
CA ASN A 38 27.83 8.64 14.79
C ASN A 38 26.59 8.90 15.66
N CYS A 39 25.55 9.44 15.03
CA CYS A 39 24.21 9.54 15.60
C CYS A 39 23.25 8.73 14.73
N GLN A 40 22.43 7.88 15.33
CA GLN A 40 21.42 7.11 14.62
C GLN A 40 20.03 7.56 15.05
N VAL A 41 19.11 7.59 14.08
CA VAL A 41 17.69 7.85 14.31
C VAL A 41 16.95 6.53 14.58
N PRO A 42 15.82 6.54 15.29
CA PRO A 42 15.05 5.32 15.56
C PRO A 42 14.65 4.61 14.25
N GLN A 43 15.13 3.38 14.09
CA GLN A 43 14.75 2.52 13.00
C GLN A 43 13.37 1.91 13.29
N ARG A 44 12.47 1.97 12.31
CA ARG A 44 11.14 1.36 12.40
C ARG A 44 11.16 0.01 11.71
N GLU A 45 10.53 -0.96 12.36
CA GLU A 45 10.28 -2.28 11.79
C GLU A 45 8.79 -2.50 11.61
N SER A 46 8.43 -3.31 10.63
CA SER A 46 7.04 -3.65 10.36
C SER A 46 6.62 -4.84 11.23
N VAL A 47 5.46 -4.73 11.86
CA VAL A 47 4.83 -5.82 12.61
C VAL A 47 3.45 -6.07 12.00
N GLN A 48 3.14 -7.33 11.72
CA GLN A 48 1.83 -7.76 11.24
C GLN A 48 1.19 -8.66 12.29
N VAL A 49 -0.08 -8.41 12.59
CA VAL A 49 -0.88 -9.23 13.50
C VAL A 49 -2.20 -9.57 12.82
N GLN A 50 -2.66 -10.81 13.01
CA GLN A 50 -3.97 -11.27 12.58
C GLN A 50 -4.85 -11.43 13.82
N THR A 51 -6.06 -10.88 13.78
CA THR A 51 -7.03 -11.02 14.87
C THR A 51 -7.90 -12.23 14.64
N ASP A 52 -7.94 -13.14 15.62
CA ASP A 52 -8.88 -14.26 15.60
C ASP A 52 -10.28 -13.79 16.01
N THR A 53 -11.26 -14.05 15.16
CA THR A 53 -12.68 -13.86 15.50
C THR A 53 -13.14 -14.99 16.40
N LYS A 54 -12.94 -14.85 17.71
CA LYS A 54 -13.55 -15.77 18.68
C LYS A 54 -15.03 -15.44 18.82
N GLU A 55 -15.87 -16.18 18.12
CA GLU A 55 -17.32 -16.18 18.40
C GLU A 55 -17.52 -16.71 19.83
N LYS A 56 -17.93 -15.83 20.75
CA LYS A 56 -18.42 -16.27 22.06
C LYS A 56 -19.80 -16.91 21.87
N LYS A 57 -19.83 -18.17 21.45
CA LYS A 57 -21.03 -19.01 21.52
C LYS A 57 -21.16 -19.54 22.95
N GLY A 58 -21.63 -18.67 23.84
CA GLY A 58 -22.19 -19.09 25.10
C GLY A 58 -23.65 -18.68 25.11
N ASP A 59 -24.56 -19.62 25.30
CA ASP A 59 -25.88 -19.28 25.80
C ASP A 59 -25.66 -18.52 27.10
N ILE A 60 -25.94 -17.21 27.05
CA ILE A 60 -25.77 -16.35 28.21
C ILE A 60 -26.94 -16.69 29.13
N PHE A 61 -26.79 -17.75 29.92
CA PHE A 61 -27.62 -17.99 31.10
C PHE A 61 -27.22 -16.96 32.15
N VAL A 62 -27.65 -15.71 31.93
CA VAL A 62 -27.62 -14.70 32.98
C VAL A 62 -28.70 -15.13 33.98
N GLU A 63 -28.33 -15.19 35.26
CA GLU A 63 -29.30 -15.32 36.33
C GLU A 63 -30.12 -14.02 36.36
N PHE A 64 -31.36 -14.09 35.85
CA PHE A 64 -32.26 -12.96 35.80
C PHE A 64 -33.18 -12.96 37.01
N ASP A 65 -33.53 -11.76 37.48
CA ASP A 65 -34.63 -11.57 38.41
C ASP A 65 -35.96 -11.88 37.70
N VAL A 66 -36.49 -13.07 37.99
CA VAL A 66 -37.69 -13.62 37.36
C VAL A 66 -38.91 -12.76 37.64
N ASP A 67 -39.00 -12.15 38.82
CA ASP A 67 -40.16 -11.36 39.22
C ASP A 67 -40.19 -10.04 38.44
N ASN A 68 -39.04 -9.36 38.35
CA ASN A 68 -38.93 -8.15 37.56
C ASN A 68 -39.11 -8.40 36.05
N LEU A 69 -38.58 -9.51 35.54
CA LEU A 69 -38.79 -9.90 34.14
C LEU A 69 -40.26 -10.21 33.85
N SER A 70 -40.93 -10.96 34.73
CA SER A 70 -42.35 -11.31 34.55
C SER A 70 -43.26 -10.08 34.58
N ASN A 71 -42.98 -9.13 35.48
CA ASN A 71 -43.69 -7.85 35.58
C ASN A 71 -43.47 -6.97 34.33
N PHE A 72 -42.26 -6.99 33.77
CA PHE A 72 -41.98 -6.31 32.51
C PHE A 72 -42.74 -6.94 31.34
N LEU A 73 -42.67 -8.28 31.22
CA LEU A 73 -43.32 -9.01 30.13
C LEU A 73 -44.84 -8.90 30.21
N SER A 74 -45.44 -8.94 31.40
CA SER A 74 -46.89 -8.80 31.56
C SER A 74 -47.40 -7.42 31.12
N ARG A 75 -46.59 -6.37 31.29
CA ARG A 75 -46.92 -5.01 30.84
C ARG A 75 -46.69 -4.80 29.34
N VAL A 76 -45.59 -5.33 28.79
CA VAL A 76 -45.16 -5.05 27.42
C VAL A 76 -45.83 -5.96 26.39
N THR A 77 -46.01 -7.23 26.71
CA THR A 77 -46.64 -8.22 25.80
C THR A 77 -47.98 -7.76 25.24
N PRO A 78 -48.98 -7.33 26.04
CA PRO A 78 -50.27 -6.93 25.48
C PRO A 78 -50.17 -5.71 24.56
N LEU A 79 -49.29 -4.75 24.88
CA LEU A 79 -49.05 -3.58 24.05
C LEU A 79 -48.47 -3.97 22.69
N VAL A 80 -47.43 -4.82 22.70
CA VAL A 80 -46.79 -5.31 21.47
C VAL A 80 -47.77 -6.13 20.63
N CYS A 81 -48.52 -7.05 21.23
CA CYS A 81 -49.54 -7.83 20.53
C CYS A 81 -50.59 -6.93 19.87
N SER A 82 -51.09 -5.91 20.58
CA SER A 82 -52.09 -4.99 20.02
C SER A 82 -51.58 -4.22 18.79
N VAL A 83 -50.33 -3.77 18.83
CA VAL A 83 -49.70 -3.03 17.72
C VAL A 83 -49.41 -3.97 16.56
N LEU A 84 -48.93 -5.19 16.83
CA LEU A 84 -48.69 -6.19 15.80
C LEU A 84 -49.99 -6.60 15.10
N GLU A 85 -51.09 -6.81 15.83
CA GLU A 85 -52.40 -7.11 15.23
C GLU A 85 -52.92 -5.96 14.36
N LYS A 86 -52.75 -4.71 14.82
CA LYS A 86 -53.10 -3.53 14.03
C LYS A 86 -52.25 -3.43 12.77
N ASN A 87 -50.96 -3.70 12.87
CA ASN A 87 -50.04 -3.66 11.74
C ASN A 87 -50.28 -4.81 10.76
N ALA A 88 -50.63 -6.00 11.23
CA ALA A 88 -50.95 -7.15 10.38
C ALA A 88 -52.19 -6.89 9.49
N LYS A 89 -53.16 -6.13 10.01
CA LYS A 89 -54.34 -5.69 9.25
C LYS A 89 -54.08 -4.43 8.41
N SER A 90 -52.93 -3.79 8.59
CA SER A 90 -52.59 -2.55 7.90
C SER A 90 -52.21 -2.84 6.45
N GLN A 91 -52.77 -2.01 5.57
CA GLN A 91 -52.46 -2.04 4.14
C GLN A 91 -51.39 -1.00 3.76
N ALA A 92 -50.77 -0.33 4.74
CA ALA A 92 -49.94 0.87 4.54
C ALA A 92 -48.78 0.73 3.53
N PHE A 93 -48.25 -0.48 3.34
CA PHE A 93 -47.10 -0.74 2.45
C PHE A 93 -47.43 -1.62 1.24
N HIS A 94 -48.71 -1.83 0.90
CA HIS A 94 -49.07 -2.73 -0.22
C HIS A 94 -48.62 -2.25 -1.60
N GLN A 95 -48.33 -0.95 -1.73
CA GLN A 95 -47.83 -0.35 -2.97
C GLN A 95 -46.31 -0.08 -2.92
N TYR A 96 -45.62 -0.58 -1.89
CA TYR A 96 -44.18 -0.46 -1.81
C TYR A 96 -43.55 -1.43 -2.82
N ASN A 97 -43.00 -0.88 -3.90
CA ASN A 97 -42.22 -1.61 -4.88
C ASN A 97 -40.75 -1.26 -4.70
N LEU A 98 -39.91 -2.24 -4.41
CA LEU A 98 -38.48 -2.01 -4.34
C LEU A 98 -37.95 -1.81 -5.76
N LEU A 99 -37.00 -0.89 -5.95
CA LEU A 99 -36.37 -0.69 -7.26
C LEU A 99 -35.64 -1.96 -7.77
N SER A 100 -35.28 -2.88 -6.86
CA SER A 100 -34.74 -4.20 -7.20
C SER A 100 -35.79 -5.16 -7.76
N ASP A 101 -37.09 -4.90 -7.56
CA ASP A 101 -38.19 -5.73 -8.07
C ASP A 101 -38.58 -5.32 -9.50
N LYS A 102 -37.94 -4.28 -10.04
CA LYS A 102 -38.04 -3.96 -11.46
C LYS A 102 -37.18 -4.97 -12.21
N ASP A 103 -37.85 -5.95 -12.80
CA ASP A 103 -37.27 -6.84 -13.79
C ASP A 103 -36.86 -6.02 -15.01
N ASP A 104 -35.66 -5.43 -14.97
CA ASP A 104 -34.97 -4.98 -16.17
C ASP A 104 -34.55 -6.24 -16.94
N SER A 105 -35.51 -6.90 -17.59
CA SER A 105 -35.33 -8.17 -18.32
C SER A 105 -34.57 -8.00 -19.64
N THR A 106 -33.74 -6.97 -19.74
CA THR A 106 -32.94 -6.71 -20.94
C THR A 106 -31.62 -7.47 -20.80
N ILE A 107 -31.58 -8.67 -21.37
CA ILE A 107 -30.33 -9.41 -21.54
C ILE A 107 -29.42 -8.57 -22.44
N SER A 108 -28.35 -8.03 -21.87
CA SER A 108 -27.35 -7.25 -22.59
C SER A 108 -25.97 -7.89 -22.44
N CYS A 109 -25.29 -8.11 -23.57
CA CYS A 109 -23.90 -8.55 -23.57
C CYS A 109 -23.02 -7.37 -23.19
N LYS A 110 -22.58 -7.28 -21.93
CA LYS A 110 -21.70 -6.20 -21.44
C LYS A 110 -20.24 -6.41 -21.83
N TYR A 111 -19.78 -7.66 -21.82
CA TYR A 111 -18.38 -8.01 -22.04
C TYR A 111 -18.30 -9.29 -22.88
N LEU A 112 -17.37 -9.29 -23.83
CA LEU A 112 -17.07 -10.44 -24.68
C LEU A 112 -15.60 -10.82 -24.45
N LEU A 113 -15.36 -12.08 -24.10
CA LEU A 113 -14.01 -12.62 -23.90
C LEU A 113 -13.60 -13.39 -25.16
N GLU A 114 -12.69 -12.80 -25.94
CA GLU A 114 -12.15 -13.43 -27.15
C GLU A 114 -10.69 -13.79 -26.97
N LYS A 115 -10.31 -14.99 -27.40
CA LYS A 115 -8.92 -15.44 -27.46
C LYS A 115 -8.66 -16.13 -28.78
N SER A 116 -7.59 -15.71 -29.47
CA SER A 116 -7.14 -16.39 -30.68
C SER A 116 -6.52 -17.74 -30.30
N LEU A 117 -7.14 -18.82 -30.78
CA LEU A 117 -6.68 -20.19 -30.64
C LEU A 117 -6.50 -20.81 -32.04
N PRO A 118 -5.65 -21.83 -32.21
CA PRO A 118 -5.60 -22.63 -33.44
C PRO A 118 -6.97 -23.24 -33.74
N SER A 119 -7.30 -23.46 -35.02
CA SER A 119 -8.65 -23.88 -35.47
C SER A 119 -9.17 -25.17 -34.83
N ASP A 120 -8.27 -25.96 -34.26
CA ASP A 120 -8.58 -27.27 -33.71
C ASP A 120 -9.08 -27.20 -32.26
N PHE A 121 -9.07 -26.01 -31.64
CA PHE A 121 -9.47 -25.81 -30.25
C PHE A 121 -10.76 -24.99 -30.14
N CYS A 122 -11.69 -25.50 -29.34
CA CYS A 122 -12.92 -24.81 -28.95
C CYS A 122 -13.06 -24.77 -27.42
N CYS A 123 -13.67 -23.71 -26.90
CA CYS A 123 -13.97 -23.58 -25.48
C CYS A 123 -15.07 -24.59 -25.11
N ASN A 124 -14.72 -25.55 -24.27
CA ASN A 124 -15.64 -26.59 -23.81
C ASN A 124 -16.02 -26.43 -22.34
N PHE A 125 -15.28 -25.60 -21.60
CA PHE A 125 -15.50 -25.42 -20.18
C PHE A 125 -15.32 -23.97 -19.74
N VAL A 126 -16.29 -23.48 -18.96
CA VAL A 126 -16.24 -22.18 -18.29
C VAL A 126 -16.50 -22.39 -16.80
N SER A 127 -15.66 -21.79 -15.96
CA SER A 127 -15.81 -21.84 -14.51
C SER A 127 -15.60 -20.47 -13.88
N TRP A 128 -16.22 -20.29 -12.72
CA TRP A 128 -16.11 -19.08 -11.91
C TRP A 128 -15.52 -19.47 -10.55
N ASN A 129 -14.52 -18.71 -10.08
CA ASN A 129 -14.01 -18.85 -8.73
C ASN A 129 -15.03 -18.38 -7.67
N SER A 130 -15.54 -19.28 -6.82
CA SER A 130 -16.54 -18.96 -5.79
C SER A 130 -16.13 -17.90 -4.77
N VAL A 131 -14.83 -17.65 -4.59
CA VAL A 131 -14.29 -16.66 -3.64
C VAL A 131 -14.03 -15.31 -4.31
N GLY A 132 -13.95 -15.27 -5.64
CA GLY A 132 -13.60 -14.07 -6.41
C GLY A 132 -14.56 -13.78 -7.56
N THR A 133 -14.18 -12.82 -8.41
CA THR A 133 -14.95 -12.43 -9.61
C THR A 133 -14.30 -12.87 -10.91
N ALA A 134 -13.25 -13.69 -10.83
CA ALA A 134 -12.51 -14.15 -12.00
C ALA A 134 -13.23 -15.33 -12.68
N VAL A 135 -13.34 -15.23 -14.02
CA VAL A 135 -13.86 -16.29 -14.90
C VAL A 135 -12.69 -16.95 -15.61
N ALA A 136 -12.71 -18.28 -15.66
CA ALA A 136 -11.74 -19.09 -16.39
C ALA A 136 -12.45 -19.89 -17.50
N ALA A 137 -11.81 -19.98 -18.66
CA ALA A 137 -12.31 -20.70 -19.84
C ALA A 137 -11.19 -21.60 -20.41
N ALA A 138 -11.56 -22.81 -20.84
CA ALA A 138 -10.67 -23.81 -21.40
C ALA A 138 -11.25 -24.43 -22.68
#